data_AF-A0A949Z1S9-F1
#
_entry.id   AF-A0A949Z1S9-F1
#
_cell.length_a   1.000
_cell.length_b   1.000
_cell.length_c   1.000
_cell.angle_alpha   90.00
_cell.angle_beta   90.00
_cell.angle_gamma   90.00
#
_symmetry.space_group_name_H-M   'P 1'
#
loop_
_entity.id
_entity.type
_entity.pdbx_description
1 polymer ?
#
loop_
_entity_poly.entity_id
_entity_poly.type
_entity_poly.pdbx_seq_one_letter_code
_entity_poly.pdbx_strand_id
1 'polypeptide(L)'
;MNGRQKIAALSAMTLLFVTLARPASAQTGVFVNGRELSIAEVAQIQRCMPVIPGNYWMDGQGTFGYVGGGPIGNLITACQQASLAGSSRVTPDGGTSTVYGNGSSTYYGPNSSFIYSPDGGCMVDGVSCPN
;
A
#
# COMPACT_ATOMS: atom_id res chain seq x y z
N MET A 1 4.31 36.81 56.79
CA MET A 1 4.55 35.35 56.90
C MET A 1 3.38 34.65 56.18
N ASN A 2 3.61 34.24 54.93
CA ASN A 2 2.57 33.70 54.05
C ASN A 2 2.60 32.18 54.10
N GLY A 3 1.59 31.59 54.75
CA GLY A 3 1.38 30.15 54.82
C GLY A 3 -0.05 29.84 54.46
N ARG A 4 -0.37 29.77 53.17
CA ARG A 4 -1.65 29.25 52.70
C ARG A 4 -1.42 28.23 51.60
N GLN A 5 -1.82 27.01 51.96
CA GLN A 5 -2.41 25.99 51.09
C GLN A 5 -1.43 25.07 50.35
N LYS A 6 -0.94 24.07 51.09
CA LYS A 6 -0.67 22.73 50.57
C LYS A 6 -2.03 22.08 50.25
N ILE A 7 -2.46 22.07 48.99
CA ILE A 7 -3.57 21.21 48.55
C ILE A 7 -2.94 20.03 47.83
N ALA A 8 -2.88 18.92 48.55
CA ALA A 8 -2.54 17.62 48.02
C ALA A 8 -3.79 16.97 47.40
N ALA A 9 -3.55 16.18 46.36
CA ALA A 9 -4.39 15.11 45.82
C ALA A 9 -5.75 15.52 45.20
N LEU A 10 -5.85 15.37 43.89
CA LEU A 10 -6.51 14.20 43.28
C LEU A 10 -6.19 14.25 41.78
N SER A 11 -5.25 13.43 41.32
CA SER A 11 -5.03 13.23 39.88
C SER A 11 -6.14 12.32 39.40
N ALA A 12 -7.12 12.89 38.69
CA ALA A 12 -8.12 12.13 37.97
C ALA A 12 -7.43 11.41 36.81
N MET A 13 -7.00 10.16 37.05
CA MET A 13 -6.58 9.24 36.01
C MET A 13 -7.81 8.86 35.20
N THR A 14 -8.12 9.70 34.20
CA THR A 14 -9.15 9.44 33.21
C THR A 14 -8.71 8.26 32.35
N LEU A 15 -9.10 7.04 32.74
CA LEU A 15 -9.12 5.87 31.88
C LEU A 15 -10.20 6.09 30.82
N LEU A 16 -9.85 6.78 29.74
CA LEU A 16 -10.67 6.80 28.54
C LEU A 16 -10.47 5.44 27.84
N PHE A 17 -11.34 4.48 28.13
CA PHE A 17 -11.50 3.31 27.27
C PHE A 17 -12.05 3.81 25.93
N VAL A 18 -11.15 4.10 25.00
CA VAL A 18 -11.51 4.25 23.59
C VAL A 18 -11.94 2.88 23.11
N THR A 19 -13.24 2.61 23.14
CA THR A 19 -13.85 1.53 22.38
C THR A 19 -13.82 1.94 20.91
N LEU A 20 -12.67 1.74 20.26
CA LEU A 20 -12.64 1.68 18.80
C LEU A 20 -13.65 0.60 18.41
N ALA A 21 -14.77 1.01 17.83
CA ALA A 21 -15.70 0.11 17.18
C ALA A 21 -14.89 -0.69 16.18
N ARG A 22 -14.57 -1.94 16.52
CA ARG A 22 -13.98 -2.89 15.59
C ARG A 22 -15.03 -3.05 14.50
N PRO A 23 -14.79 -2.63 13.24
CA PRO A 23 -15.68 -3.04 12.18
C PRO A 23 -15.74 -4.57 12.25
N ALA A 24 -16.95 -5.14 12.25
CA ALA A 24 -17.12 -6.58 12.26
C ALA A 24 -16.40 -7.14 11.03
N SER A 25 -15.16 -7.58 11.22
CA SER A 25 -14.29 -8.03 10.16
C SER A 25 -14.82 -9.37 9.69
N ALA A 26 -15.15 -9.50 8.40
CA ALA A 26 -15.13 -10.84 7.84
C ALA A 26 -13.75 -11.43 8.13
N GLN A 27 -13.74 -12.65 8.65
CA GLN A 27 -12.52 -13.30 9.09
C GLN A 27 -11.66 -13.61 7.87
N THR A 28 -10.63 -12.82 7.65
CA THR A 28 -9.72 -13.03 6.51
C THR A 28 -8.83 -14.24 6.76
N GLY A 29 -8.66 -14.63 8.03
CA GLY A 29 -7.73 -15.67 8.45
C GLY A 29 -6.26 -15.29 8.23
N VAL A 30 -5.98 -14.03 7.89
CA VAL A 30 -4.64 -13.49 7.68
C VAL A 30 -4.24 -12.71 8.91
N PHE A 31 -3.20 -13.17 9.61
CA PHE A 31 -2.69 -12.54 10.81
C PHE A 31 -1.27 -12.06 10.58
N VAL A 32 -0.99 -10.81 10.92
CA VAL A 32 0.36 -10.23 10.89
C VAL A 32 0.66 -9.67 12.28
N ASN A 33 1.74 -10.15 12.90
CA ASN A 33 2.15 -9.76 14.25
C ASN A 33 1.03 -9.94 15.29
N GLY A 34 0.24 -11.01 15.16
CA GLY A 34 -0.88 -11.33 16.06
C GLY A 34 -2.15 -10.49 15.85
N ARG A 35 -2.15 -9.56 14.89
CA ARG A 35 -3.35 -8.82 14.47
C ARG A 35 -3.96 -9.46 13.23
N GLU A 36 -5.25 -9.77 13.28
CA GLU A 36 -5.99 -10.13 12.08
C GLU A 36 -6.15 -8.90 11.16
N LEU A 37 -5.81 -9.06 9.89
CA LEU A 37 -6.00 -8.02 8.89
C LEU A 37 -7.46 -7.95 8.46
N SER A 38 -7.96 -6.73 8.29
CA SER A 38 -9.27 -6.48 7.71
C SER A 38 -9.30 -6.86 6.22
N ILE A 39 -10.51 -7.03 5.67
CA ILE A 39 -10.73 -7.27 4.24
C ILE A 39 -10.06 -6.18 3.39
N ALA A 40 -10.17 -4.92 3.82
CA ALA A 40 -9.58 -3.80 3.10
C ALA A 40 -8.05 -3.88 3.08
N GLU A 41 -7.42 -4.22 4.21
CA GLU A 41 -5.96 -4.40 4.27
C GLU A 41 -5.49 -5.57 3.40
N VAL A 42 -6.19 -6.71 3.45
CA VAL A 42 -5.88 -7.86 2.59
C VAL A 42 -6.04 -7.49 1.12
N ALA A 43 -7.11 -6.78 0.75
CA ALA A 43 -7.34 -6.32 -0.62
C ALA A 43 -6.25 -5.37 -1.11
N GLN A 44 -5.66 -4.55 -0.22
CA GLN A 44 -4.53 -3.69 -0.56
C GLN A 44 -3.27 -4.52 -0.83
N ILE A 45 -2.95 -5.47 0.04
CA ILE A 45 -1.79 -6.36 -0.12
C ILE A 45 -1.92 -7.23 -1.38
N GLN A 46 -3.15 -7.68 -1.70
CA GLN A 46 -3.45 -8.48 -2.88
C GLN A 46 -3.11 -7.78 -4.21
N ARG A 47 -3.00 -6.44 -4.23
CA ARG A 47 -2.53 -5.71 -5.42
C ARG A 47 -1.03 -5.87 -5.65
N CYS A 48 -0.29 -6.21 -4.60
CA CYS A 48 1.15 -6.37 -4.65
C CYS A 48 1.57 -7.83 -4.83
N MET A 49 0.89 -8.74 -4.13
CA MET A 49 1.21 -10.16 -4.14
C MET A 49 0.00 -11.01 -3.72
N PRO A 50 -0.06 -12.29 -4.11
CA PRO A 50 -1.07 -13.21 -3.58
C PRO A 50 -1.01 -13.30 -2.05
N VAL A 51 -2.19 -13.25 -1.42
CA VAL A 51 -2.33 -13.38 0.04
C VAL A 51 -2.99 -14.70 0.38
N ILE A 52 -2.35 -15.48 1.23
CA ILE A 52 -2.83 -16.78 1.71
C ILE A 52 -3.19 -16.63 3.19
N PRO A 53 -4.33 -17.16 3.67
CA PRO A 53 -4.65 -17.20 5.10
C PRO A 53 -3.55 -17.89 5.90
N GLY A 54 -3.18 -17.33 7.06
CA GLY A 54 -2.09 -17.83 7.90
C GLY A 54 -1.60 -16.83 8.92
N ASN A 55 -0.64 -17.28 9.75
CA ASN A 55 0.03 -16.46 10.76
C ASN A 55 1.41 -16.05 10.29
N TYR A 56 1.62 -14.74 10.16
CA TYR A 56 2.85 -14.14 9.68
C TYR A 56 3.46 -13.19 10.72
N TRP A 57 4.78 -13.10 10.71
CA TRP A 57 5.49 -11.99 11.31
C TRP A 57 5.90 -11.01 10.19
N MET A 58 5.96 -9.72 10.51
CA MET A 58 6.48 -8.69 9.62
C MET A 58 7.25 -7.65 10.43
N ASP A 59 8.44 -7.28 9.97
CA ASP A 59 9.24 -6.21 10.57
C ASP A 59 8.88 -4.82 10.01
N GLY A 60 9.50 -3.78 10.59
CA GLY A 60 9.29 -2.39 10.14
C GLY A 60 9.84 -2.07 8.76
N GLN A 61 10.67 -2.95 8.18
CA GLN A 61 11.18 -2.84 6.82
C GLN A 61 10.27 -3.54 5.80
N GLY A 62 9.18 -4.17 6.27
CA GLY A 62 8.22 -4.89 5.44
C GLY A 62 8.67 -6.31 5.09
N THR A 63 9.78 -6.81 5.66
CA THR A 63 10.18 -8.20 5.51
C THR A 63 9.23 -9.07 6.31
N PHE A 64 8.75 -10.15 5.72
CA PHE A 64 7.76 -11.02 6.34
C PHE A 64 8.10 -12.50 6.18
N GLY A 65 7.50 -13.32 7.03
CA GLY A 65 7.65 -14.76 7.08
C GLY A 65 6.53 -15.40 7.89
N TYR A 66 6.42 -16.73 7.83
CA TYR A 66 5.53 -17.46 8.75
C TYR A 66 6.07 -17.36 10.18
N VAL A 67 5.18 -17.28 11.17
CA VAL A 67 5.58 -17.28 12.59
C VAL A 67 6.42 -18.54 12.90
N GLY A 68 7.61 -18.33 13.48
CA GLY A 68 8.57 -19.40 13.78
C GLY A 68 9.46 -19.83 12.58
N GLY A 69 9.23 -19.27 11.39
CA GLY A 69 10.05 -19.48 10.20
C GLY A 69 10.96 -18.29 9.87
N GLY A 70 11.86 -18.52 8.91
CA GLY A 70 12.70 -17.48 8.33
C GLY A 70 11.93 -16.51 7.42
N PRO A 71 12.58 -15.44 6.94
CA PRO A 71 11.99 -14.48 6.01
C PRO A 71 11.69 -15.16 4.66
N ILE A 72 10.52 -14.86 4.08
CA ILE A 72 10.09 -15.39 2.77
C ILE A 72 9.99 -14.30 1.70
N GLY A 73 9.95 -13.03 2.09
CA GLY A 73 9.87 -11.92 1.15
C GLY A 73 9.79 -10.56 1.83
N ASN A 74 9.64 -9.52 1.02
CA ASN A 74 9.43 -8.14 1.47
C ASN A 74 8.24 -7.52 0.75
N LEU A 75 7.24 -7.06 1.52
CA LEU A 75 5.99 -6.55 0.98
C LEU A 75 6.18 -5.25 0.20
N ILE A 76 7.07 -4.37 0.66
CA ILE A 76 7.34 -3.09 0.01
C ILE A 76 7.94 -3.34 -1.38
N THR A 77 8.94 -4.23 -1.45
CA THR A 77 9.55 -4.62 -2.72
C THR A 77 8.53 -5.28 -3.66
N ALA A 78 7.67 -6.17 -3.13
CA ALA A 78 6.62 -6.80 -3.93
C ALA A 78 5.65 -5.75 -4.53
N CYS A 79 5.22 -4.77 -3.74
CA CYS A 79 4.38 -3.68 -4.23
C CYS A 79 5.06 -2.82 -5.29
N GLN A 80 6.35 -2.51 -5.11
CA GLN A 80 7.14 -1.77 -6.10
C GLN A 80 7.29 -2.55 -7.41
N GLN A 81 7.46 -3.86 -7.35
CA GLN A 81 7.55 -4.69 -8.55
C GLN A 81 6.20 -4.79 -9.26
N ALA A 82 5.10 -4.94 -8.51
CA ALA A 82 3.75 -4.98 -9.06
C ALA A 82 3.37 -3.66 -9.77
N SER A 83 3.83 -2.51 -9.25
CA SER A 83 3.55 -1.22 -9.89
C SER A 83 4.30 -1.02 -11.21
N LEU A 84 5.46 -1.67 -11.37
CA LEU A 84 6.26 -1.67 -12.60
C LEU A 84 5.86 -2.79 -13.58
N ALA A 85 5.05 -3.76 -13.15
CA ALA A 85 4.55 -4.80 -14.03
C ALA A 85 3.67 -4.17 -15.11
N GLY A 86 4.13 -4.27 -16.37
CA GLY A 86 3.48 -3.68 -17.53
C GLY A 86 2.86 -4.73 -18.45
N SER A 87 1.69 -4.43 -19.00
CA SER A 87 1.09 -5.18 -20.10
C SER A 87 1.36 -4.46 -21.42
N SER A 88 2.16 -5.06 -22.30
CA SER A 88 2.46 -4.53 -23.63
C SER A 88 1.58 -5.16 -24.71
N ARG A 89 1.12 -4.34 -25.64
CA ARG A 89 0.36 -4.76 -26.83
C ARG A 89 0.88 -4.05 -28.07
N VAL A 90 0.89 -4.76 -29.20
CA VAL A 90 1.11 -4.13 -30.51
C VAL A 90 -0.19 -3.42 -30.91
N THR A 91 -0.09 -2.18 -31.38
CA THR A 91 -1.25 -1.39 -31.82
C THR A 91 -1.50 -1.57 -33.32
N PRO A 92 -2.72 -1.30 -33.82
CA PRO A 92 -3.08 -1.52 -35.23
C PRO A 92 -2.24 -0.71 -36.23
N ASP A 93 -1.71 0.42 -35.80
CA ASP A 93 -0.82 1.31 -36.56
C ASP A 93 0.65 0.86 -36.58
N GLY A 94 0.99 -0.27 -35.95
CA GLY A 94 2.35 -0.82 -35.91
C GLY A 94 3.19 -0.33 -34.72
N GLY A 95 2.61 0.45 -33.81
CA GLY A 95 3.23 0.85 -32.55
C GLY A 95 3.16 -0.20 -31.44
N THR A 96 3.72 0.12 -30.28
CA THR A 96 3.62 -0.67 -29.04
C THR A 96 3.10 0.20 -27.92
N SER A 97 2.06 -0.26 -27.22
CA SER A 97 1.53 0.39 -26.02
C SER A 97 1.78 -0.49 -24.81
N THR A 98 2.33 0.07 -23.74
CA THR A 98 2.55 -0.61 -22.45
C THR A 98 1.79 0.11 -21.35
N VAL A 99 0.98 -0.60 -20.57
CA VAL A 99 0.26 -0.05 -19.41
C VAL A 99 0.81 -0.70 -18.14
N TYR A 100 1.28 0.11 -17.20
CA TYR A 100 1.87 -0.30 -15.93
C TYR A 100 0.84 -0.38 -14.81
N GLY A 101 1.13 -1.20 -13.79
CA GLY A 101 0.27 -1.39 -12.62
C GLY A 101 0.02 -0.12 -11.81
N ASN A 102 0.90 0.88 -11.89
CA ASN A 102 0.67 2.21 -11.29
C ASN A 102 -0.29 3.11 -12.10
N GLY A 103 -0.82 2.67 -13.23
CA GLY A 103 -1.67 3.47 -14.11
C GLY A 103 -0.92 4.34 -15.11
N SER A 104 0.41 4.37 -15.09
CA SER A 104 1.21 4.97 -16.16
C SER A 104 1.10 4.13 -17.43
N SER A 105 1.19 4.77 -18.58
CA SER A 105 1.31 4.07 -19.85
C SER A 105 2.31 4.71 -20.77
N THR A 106 2.88 3.92 -21.67
CA THR A 106 3.75 4.38 -22.75
C THR A 106 3.18 3.89 -24.06
N TYR A 107 3.42 4.64 -25.11
CA TYR A 107 3.19 4.24 -26.48
C TYR A 107 4.35 4.70 -27.34
N TYR A 108 4.81 3.80 -28.19
CA TYR A 108 5.83 4.05 -29.20
C TYR A 108 5.24 3.69 -30.55
N GLY A 109 4.85 4.70 -31.32
CA GLY A 109 4.29 4.55 -32.66
C GLY A 109 5.27 4.97 -33.74
N PRO A 110 4.95 4.67 -35.01
CA PRO A 110 5.79 5.07 -36.14
C PRO A 110 5.84 6.60 -36.38
N ASN A 111 4.85 7.35 -35.89
CA ASN A 111 4.73 8.79 -36.14
C ASN A 111 4.79 9.65 -34.87
N SER A 112 4.57 9.06 -33.69
CA SER A 112 4.62 9.77 -32.41
C SER A 112 4.82 8.79 -31.26
N SER A 113 5.45 9.25 -30.19
CA SER A 113 5.55 8.49 -28.93
C SER A 113 4.98 9.30 -27.78
N PHE A 114 4.25 8.63 -26.89
CA PHE A 114 3.66 9.29 -25.72
C PHE A 114 3.86 8.51 -24.43
N ILE A 115 3.96 9.26 -23.33
CA ILE A 115 4.08 8.75 -21.96
C ILE A 115 2.98 9.40 -21.16
N TYR A 116 2.06 8.60 -20.63
CA TYR A 116 1.06 9.05 -19.67
C TYR A 116 1.55 8.75 -18.26
N SER A 117 1.61 9.78 -17.42
CA SER A 117 1.79 9.65 -15.98
C SER A 117 0.49 10.05 -15.26
N PRO A 118 -0.03 9.23 -14.34
CA PRO A 118 -1.26 9.57 -13.60
C PRO A 118 -1.11 10.85 -12.77
N ASP A 119 0.11 11.19 -12.36
CA ASP A 119 0.40 12.35 -11.51
C ASP A 119 0.87 13.60 -12.29
N GLY A 120 1.09 13.47 -13.60
CA GLY A 120 1.79 14.49 -14.41
C GLY A 120 1.22 14.73 -15.81
N GLY A 121 0.10 14.09 -16.18
CA GLY A 121 -0.49 14.18 -17.51
C GLY A 121 0.26 13.35 -18.56
N CYS A 122 -0.09 13.52 -19.84
CA CYS A 122 0.68 12.90 -20.92
C CYS A 122 1.79 13.82 -21.45
N MET A 123 2.88 13.21 -21.91
CA MET A 123 3.93 13.83 -22.70
C MET A 123 3.96 13.17 -24.07
N VAL A 124 4.06 13.95 -25.14
CA VAL A 124 4.28 13.50 -26.52
C VAL A 124 5.64 14.03 -26.97
N ASP A 125 6.54 13.16 -27.39
CA ASP A 125 7.87 13.52 -27.91
C ASP A 125 8.65 14.54 -27.02
N GLY A 126 8.49 14.44 -25.70
CA GLY A 126 9.14 15.30 -24.72
C GLY A 126 8.41 16.61 -24.39
N VAL A 127 7.22 16.85 -24.94
CA VAL A 127 6.38 18.02 -24.65
C VAL A 127 5.12 17.58 -23.92
N SER A 128 4.69 18.27 -22.86
CA SER A 128 3.41 18.00 -22.21
C SER A 128 2.26 18.16 -23.21
N CYS A 129 1.34 17.21 -23.23
CA CYS A 129 0.13 17.27 -24.05
C CYS A 129 -0.74 18.48 -23.67
N PRO A 130 -1.43 19.12 -24.64
CA PRO A 130 -2.53 20.02 -24.32
C PRO A 130 -3.68 19.23 -23.66
N ASN A 131 -4.26 19.82 -22.61
CA ASN A 131 -5.46 19.31 -21.94
C ASN A 131 -6.69 19.36 -22.85
#